data_AF-A0A7S0R3F3-F1
#
_entry.id   AF-A0A7S0R3F3-F1
#
_cell.length_a   1.000
_cell.length_b   1.000
_cell.length_c   1.000
_cell.angle_alpha   90.00
_cell.angle_beta   90.00
_cell.angle_gamma   90.00
#
_symmetry.space_group_name_H-M   'P 1'
#
loop_
_entity.id
_entity.type
_entity.pdbx_description
1 polymer ?
#
loop_
_entity_poly.entity_id
_entity_poly.type
_entity_poly.pdbx_seq_one_letter_code
_entity_poly.pdbx_strand_id
1 'polypeptide(L)'
;GDSVRWRTPLGLPVVQPYRRRGRKIVKTILQNFIVEYENDTLPVVKQKQKSAFPPNYIHSIDSSHMMLTALACKERGLSFAGVHDSFWTHAGTIPEMNLLLRETFVELHSELLLDALHANLEADFPAIKGELPPPPPLGGLDLNLVKESPYFFS
;
A
#
# COMPACT_ATOMS: atom_id res chain seq x y z
N GLY A 1 -8.86 3.62 20.54
CA GLY A 1 -9.10 2.45 19.68
C GLY A 1 -8.86 2.96 18.30
N ASP A 2 -7.71 2.62 17.75
CA ASP A 2 -7.04 3.51 16.81
C ASP A 2 -7.05 2.92 15.40
N SER A 3 -6.86 3.76 14.40
CA SER A 3 -6.81 3.32 13.01
C SER A 3 -5.46 2.68 12.72
N VAL A 4 -5.45 1.56 11.98
CA VAL A 4 -4.21 0.92 11.60
C VAL A 4 -3.45 1.83 10.64
N ARG A 5 -2.15 1.97 10.86
CA ARG A 5 -1.24 2.81 10.08
C ARG A 5 0.11 2.13 9.92
N TRP A 6 0.78 2.43 8.82
CA TRP A 6 2.14 1.96 8.51
C TRP A 6 2.81 2.97 7.58
N ARG A 7 4.08 2.75 7.27
CA ARG A 7 4.81 3.51 6.25
C ARG A 7 5.13 2.59 5.10
N THR A 8 5.00 3.09 3.87
CA THR A 8 5.48 2.37 2.69
C THR A 8 7.02 2.38 2.66
N PRO A 9 7.66 1.52 1.83
CA PRO A 9 9.12 1.55 1.63
C PRO A 9 9.65 2.92 1.16
N LEU A 10 8.80 3.69 0.46
CA LEU A 10 9.09 5.08 0.06
C LEU A 10 8.89 6.12 1.18
N GLY A 11 8.59 5.68 2.41
CA GLY A 11 8.38 6.55 3.57
C GLY A 11 7.00 7.21 3.66
N LEU A 12 6.08 6.89 2.74
CA LEU A 12 4.73 7.49 2.73
C LEU A 12 3.89 6.91 3.89
N PRO A 13 3.35 7.75 4.80
CA PRO A 13 2.45 7.27 5.85
C PRO A 13 1.08 6.92 5.27
N VAL A 14 0.59 5.72 5.60
CA VAL A 14 -0.73 5.21 5.20
C VAL A 14 -1.58 4.99 6.45
N VAL A 15 -2.83 5.42 6.43
CA VAL A 15 -3.79 5.25 7.53
C VAL A 15 -5.12 4.73 6.98
N GLN A 16 -5.67 3.69 7.60
CA GLN A 16 -6.97 3.16 7.22
C GLN A 16 -8.13 4.03 7.75
N PRO A 17 -9.01 4.57 6.89
CA PRO A 17 -10.03 5.53 7.29
C PRO A 17 -11.31 4.90 7.88
N TYR A 18 -11.33 3.59 8.14
CA TYR A 18 -12.56 2.87 8.50
C TYR A 18 -13.07 3.24 9.91
N ARG A 19 -13.92 4.26 9.95
CA ARG A 19 -14.64 4.75 11.14
C ARG A 19 -16.15 4.65 10.95
N ARG A 20 -16.89 4.67 12.05
CA ARG A 20 -18.35 4.73 12.01
C ARG A 20 -18.76 6.08 11.42
N ARG A 21 -19.87 6.11 10.67
CA ARG A 21 -20.50 7.36 10.23
C ARG A 21 -21.33 7.94 11.36
N GLY A 22 -21.13 9.22 11.63
CA GLY A 22 -21.98 9.99 12.50
C GLY A 22 -23.26 10.39 11.76
N ARG A 23 -24.38 10.48 12.47
CA ARG A 23 -25.64 10.97 11.92
C ARG A 23 -26.15 12.10 12.79
N LYS A 24 -26.51 13.22 12.16
CA LYS A 24 -27.16 14.34 12.82
C LYS A 24 -28.52 14.56 12.18
N ILE A 25 -29.57 14.57 13.00
CA ILE A 25 -30.92 14.89 12.54
C ILE A 25 -31.13 16.39 12.68
N VAL A 26 -31.41 17.06 11.57
CA VAL A 26 -31.80 18.47 11.53
C VAL A 26 -33.31 18.52 11.34
N LYS A 27 -34.03 18.87 12.41
CA LYS A 27 -35.49 19.00 12.38
C LYS A 27 -35.88 20.34 11.77
N THR A 28 -36.78 20.33 10.79
CA THR A 28 -37.37 21.54 10.20
C THR A 28 -38.90 21.50 10.33
N ILE A 29 -39.56 22.59 9.94
CA ILE A 29 -41.02 22.71 10.01
C ILE A 29 -41.71 21.70 9.06
N LEU A 30 -41.08 21.36 7.93
CA LEU A 30 -41.68 20.48 6.91
C LEU A 30 -41.24 19.02 7.05
N GLN A 31 -39.99 18.77 7.43
CA GLN A 31 -39.44 17.41 7.52
C GLN A 31 -38.14 17.34 8.34
N ASN A 32 -37.65 16.13 8.56
CA ASN A 32 -36.34 15.88 9.18
C ASN A 32 -35.29 15.57 8.10
N PHE A 33 -34.16 16.27 8.15
CA PHE A 33 -32.99 15.93 7.34
C PHE A 33 -32.01 15.09 8.16
N ILE A 34 -31.50 14.01 7.57
CA ILE A 34 -30.43 13.20 8.16
C ILE A 34 -29.13 13.58 7.45
N VAL A 35 -28.21 14.19 8.19
CA VAL A 35 -26.87 14.52 7.69
C VAL A 35 -25.91 13.46 8.20
N GLU A 36 -25.32 12.69 7.28
CA GLU A 36 -24.19 11.82 7.60
C GLU A 36 -22.89 12.63 7.59
N TYR A 37 -22.00 12.37 8.55
CA TYR A 37 -20.67 12.96 8.58
C TYR A 37 -19.63 11.93 9.01
N GLU A 38 -18.41 12.14 8.53
CA GLU A 38 -17.23 11.35 8.87
C GLU A 38 -16.17 12.30 9.45
N ASN A 39 -15.59 11.95 10.60
CA ASN A 39 -14.50 12.70 11.22
C ASN A 39 -13.65 11.78 12.09
N ASP A 40 -12.46 12.25 12.49
CA ASP A 40 -11.48 11.46 13.24
C ASP A 40 -11.84 11.20 14.71
N THR A 41 -12.88 11.87 15.23
CA THR A 41 -13.38 11.61 16.58
C THR A 41 -14.30 10.40 16.64
N LEU A 42 -14.84 9.96 15.49
CA LEU A 42 -15.77 8.84 15.44
C LEU A 42 -15.06 7.50 15.69
N PRO A 43 -15.72 6.54 16.36
CA PRO A 43 -15.12 5.25 16.69
C PRO A 43 -14.69 4.48 15.45
N VAL A 44 -13.54 3.80 15.51
CA VAL A 44 -13.10 2.89 14.44
C VAL A 44 -14.03 1.69 14.27
N VAL A 45 -14.19 1.22 13.03
CA VAL A 45 -14.90 -0.02 12.74
C VAL A 45 -13.89 -1.16 12.73
N LYS A 46 -13.67 -1.77 13.91
CA LYS A 46 -12.65 -2.81 14.14
C LYS A 46 -12.66 -3.92 13.08
N GLN A 47 -13.84 -4.43 12.72
CA GLN A 47 -13.98 -5.50 11.73
C GLN A 47 -13.47 -5.08 10.35
N LYS A 48 -13.79 -3.86 9.90
CA LYS A 48 -13.34 -3.33 8.60
C LYS A 48 -11.84 -3.03 8.59
N GLN A 49 -11.31 -2.47 9.67
CA GLN A 49 -9.86 -2.27 9.84
C GLN A 49 -9.12 -3.62 9.67
N LYS A 50 -9.56 -4.65 10.41
CA LYS A 50 -8.97 -6.00 10.32
C LYS A 50 -9.07 -6.61 8.92
N SER A 51 -10.24 -6.60 8.30
CA SER A 51 -10.45 -7.28 7.01
C SER A 51 -9.79 -6.56 5.84
N ALA A 52 -9.66 -5.23 5.91
CA ALA A 52 -9.09 -4.43 4.83
C ALA A 52 -7.58 -4.22 4.96
N PHE A 53 -6.97 -4.60 6.09
CA PHE A 53 -5.54 -4.37 6.31
C PHE A 53 -4.65 -5.12 5.31
N PRO A 54 -4.78 -6.46 5.14
CA PRO A 54 -3.95 -7.19 4.18
C PRO A 54 -4.01 -6.64 2.74
N PRO A 55 -5.19 -6.43 2.11
CA PRO A 55 -5.23 -5.91 0.74
C PRO A 55 -4.68 -4.49 0.64
N ASN A 56 -4.97 -3.61 1.60
CA ASN A 56 -4.46 -2.23 1.55
C ASN A 56 -2.93 -2.18 1.72
N TYR A 57 -2.36 -3.08 2.53
CA TYR A 57 -0.92 -3.17 2.68
C TYR A 57 -0.27 -3.56 1.35
N ILE A 58 -0.74 -4.63 0.69
CA ILE A 58 -0.22 -5.07 -0.61
C ILE A 58 -0.38 -3.97 -1.66
N HIS A 59 -1.55 -3.35 -1.78
CA HIS A 59 -1.74 -2.23 -2.73
C HIS A 59 -0.77 -1.06 -2.48
N SER A 60 -0.36 -0.83 -1.23
CA SER A 60 0.62 0.21 -0.90
C SER A 60 2.05 -0.17 -1.34
N ILE A 61 2.37 -1.47 -1.34
CA ILE A 61 3.63 -1.99 -1.87
C ILE A 61 3.62 -1.93 -3.41
N ASP A 62 2.53 -2.36 -4.05
CA ASP A 62 2.38 -2.27 -5.52
C ASP A 62 2.47 -0.82 -6.01
N SER A 63 1.86 0.11 -5.26
CA SER A 63 1.98 1.55 -5.55
C SER A 63 3.42 2.05 -5.41
N SER A 64 4.16 1.52 -4.43
CA SER A 64 5.58 1.87 -4.25
C SER A 64 6.42 1.33 -5.40
N HIS A 65 6.14 0.11 -5.87
CA HIS A 65 6.79 -0.48 -7.04
C HIS A 65 6.52 0.33 -8.31
N MET A 66 5.27 0.73 -8.55
CA MET A 66 4.90 1.61 -9.66
C MET A 66 5.68 2.94 -9.61
N MET A 67 5.76 3.57 -8.43
CA MET A 67 6.47 4.83 -8.25
C MET A 67 7.99 4.68 -8.48
N LEU A 68 8.61 3.61 -7.96
CA LEU A 68 10.02 3.31 -8.22
C LEU A 68 10.29 3.08 -9.70
N THR A 69 9.44 2.30 -10.37
CA THR A 69 9.52 2.05 -11.81
C THR A 69 9.42 3.36 -12.60
N ALA A 70 8.49 4.24 -12.24
CA ALA A 70 8.31 5.54 -12.87
C ALA A 70 9.55 6.44 -12.71
N LEU A 71 10.16 6.46 -11.52
CA LEU A 71 11.40 7.19 -11.24
C LEU A 71 12.54 6.66 -12.10
N ALA A 72 12.74 5.34 -12.13
CA ALA A 72 13.81 4.72 -12.90
C ALA A 72 13.63 4.92 -14.42
N CYS A 73 12.38 4.89 -14.92
CA CYS A 73 12.06 5.25 -16.30
C CYS A 73 12.44 6.71 -16.60
N LYS A 74 12.08 7.63 -15.71
CA LYS A 74 12.40 9.06 -15.85
C LYS A 74 13.91 9.30 -15.90
N GLU A 75 14.69 8.62 -15.07
CA GLU A 75 16.15 8.73 -15.06
C GLU A 75 16.80 8.27 -16.37
N ARG A 76 16.19 7.29 -17.05
CA ARG A 76 16.62 6.83 -18.39
C ARG A 76 15.95 7.59 -19.54
N GLY A 77 15.14 8.60 -19.25
CA GLY A 77 14.47 9.43 -20.27
C GLY A 77 13.27 8.76 -20.94
N LEU A 78 12.70 7.72 -20.34
CA LEU A 78 11.52 7.02 -20.83
C LEU A 78 10.25 7.74 -20.39
N SER A 79 9.27 7.82 -21.30
CA SER A 79 7.90 8.17 -20.92
C SER A 79 7.26 7.01 -20.16
N PHE A 80 6.53 7.30 -19.09
CA PHE A 80 5.87 6.30 -18.26
C PHE A 80 4.43 6.73 -17.96
N ALA A 81 3.48 5.81 -18.07
CA ALA A 81 2.14 5.93 -17.55
C ALA A 81 1.77 4.65 -16.79
N GLY A 82 1.08 4.79 -15.66
CA GLY A 82 0.68 3.66 -14.82
C GLY A 82 -0.79 3.75 -14.43
N VAL A 83 -1.50 2.63 -14.54
CA VAL A 83 -2.84 2.44 -13.98
C VAL A 83 -2.77 1.26 -13.04
N HIS A 84 -2.58 1.53 -11.75
CA HIS A 84 -2.37 0.52 -10.70
C HIS A 84 -1.21 -0.44 -11.04
N ASP A 85 -1.50 -1.64 -11.53
CA ASP A 85 -0.58 -2.70 -11.90
C ASP A 85 -0.32 -2.80 -13.42
N SER A 86 -0.83 -1.85 -14.21
CA SER A 86 -0.59 -1.77 -15.65
C SER A 86 0.34 -0.61 -16.00
N PHE A 87 1.47 -0.91 -16.65
CA PHE A 87 2.53 0.08 -16.94
C PHE A 87 2.78 0.24 -18.43
N TRP A 88 2.77 1.48 -18.92
CA TRP A 88 2.80 1.83 -20.33
C TRP A 88 3.96 2.77 -20.64
N THR A 89 4.53 2.61 -21.83
CA THR A 89 5.54 3.50 -22.43
C THR A 89 5.36 3.51 -23.96
N HIS A 90 6.22 4.20 -24.69
CA HIS A 90 6.23 4.12 -26.15
C HIS A 90 6.67 2.74 -26.63
N ALA A 91 6.14 2.27 -27.77
CA ALA A 91 6.41 0.91 -28.27
C ALA A 91 7.91 0.57 -28.41
N GLY A 92 8.74 1.55 -28.79
CA GLY A 92 10.19 1.37 -28.93
C GLY A 92 10.95 1.20 -27.61
N THR A 93 10.36 1.61 -26.47
CA THR A 93 11.00 1.59 -25.14
C THR A 93 10.44 0.50 -24.22
N ILE A 94 9.52 -0.34 -24.71
CA ILE A 94 8.96 -1.47 -23.95
C ILE A 94 10.05 -2.42 -23.42
N PRO A 95 11.05 -2.85 -24.22
CA PRO A 95 12.09 -3.76 -23.72
C PRO A 95 12.86 -3.17 -22.53
N GLU A 96 13.20 -1.88 -22.59
CA GLU A 96 13.95 -1.19 -21.54
C GLU A 96 13.09 -0.94 -20.30
N MET A 97 11.83 -0.53 -20.46
CA MET A 97 10.88 -0.40 -19.34
C MET A 97 10.69 -1.73 -18.63
N ASN A 98 10.59 -2.84 -19.36
CA ASN A 98 10.44 -4.17 -18.78
C ASN A 98 11.66 -4.63 -17.97
N LEU A 99 12.86 -4.19 -18.31
CA LEU A 99 14.06 -4.42 -17.48
C LEU A 99 13.96 -3.62 -16.18
N LEU A 100 13.68 -2.31 -16.28
CA LEU A 100 13.53 -1.41 -15.14
C LEU A 100 12.47 -1.88 -14.13
N LEU A 101 11.33 -2.33 -14.66
CA LEU A 101 10.23 -2.87 -13.89
C LEU A 101 10.69 -4.05 -13.03
N ARG A 102 11.37 -5.03 -13.62
CA ARG A 102 11.87 -6.21 -12.90
C ARG A 102 12.99 -5.85 -11.94
N GLU A 103 13.89 -4.94 -12.32
CA GLU A 103 14.97 -4.45 -11.45
C GLU A 103 14.41 -3.83 -10.17
N THR A 104 13.48 -2.88 -10.31
CA THR A 104 12.83 -2.20 -9.17
C THR A 104 11.95 -3.14 -8.35
N PHE A 105 11.33 -4.14 -8.96
CA PHE A 105 10.60 -5.18 -8.21
C PHE A 105 11.53 -5.97 -7.31
N VAL A 106 12.65 -6.45 -7.87
CA VAL A 106 13.65 -7.21 -7.11
C VAL A 106 14.24 -6.35 -6.01
N GLU A 107 14.56 -5.09 -6.29
CA GLU A 107 15.06 -4.14 -5.28
C GLU A 107 14.07 -4.00 -4.11
N LEU A 108 12.80 -3.66 -4.41
CA LEU A 108 11.75 -3.46 -3.42
C LEU A 108 11.50 -4.70 -2.55
N HIS A 109 11.41 -5.88 -3.18
CA HIS A 109 11.12 -7.12 -2.48
C HIS A 109 12.36 -7.79 -1.87
N SER A 110 13.57 -7.29 -2.14
CA SER A 110 14.78 -7.70 -1.42
C SER A 110 14.84 -7.09 -0.02
N GLU A 111 14.05 -6.06 0.24
CA GLU A 111 13.88 -5.52 1.59
C GLU A 111 13.05 -6.46 2.47
N LEU A 112 13.32 -6.44 3.78
CA LEU A 112 12.55 -7.16 4.78
C LEU A 112 11.23 -6.43 5.11
N LEU A 113 10.31 -6.39 4.15
CA LEU A 113 9.08 -5.58 4.20
C LEU A 113 8.21 -5.90 5.43
N LEU A 114 8.05 -7.19 5.77
CA LEU A 114 7.23 -7.59 6.92
C LEU A 114 7.93 -7.29 8.26
N ASP A 115 9.25 -7.36 8.32
CA ASP A 115 10.01 -6.94 9.51
C ASP A 115 9.92 -5.42 9.71
N ALA A 116 10.03 -4.65 8.63
CA ALA A 116 9.82 -3.20 8.66
C ALA A 116 8.40 -2.86 9.13
N LEU A 117 7.38 -3.53 8.60
CA LEU A 117 5.99 -3.39 9.03
C LEU A 117 5.82 -3.75 10.52
N HIS A 118 6.39 -4.87 10.95
CA HIS A 118 6.34 -5.31 12.35
C HIS A 118 6.93 -4.25 13.28
N ALA A 119 8.13 -3.75 12.98
CA ALA A 119 8.78 -2.69 13.75
C ALA A 119 7.96 -1.39 13.75
N ASN A 120 7.34 -1.03 12.63
CA ASN A 120 6.48 0.15 12.51
C ASN A 120 5.24 0.03 13.41
N LEU A 121 4.58 -1.13 13.40
CA LEU A 121 3.40 -1.38 14.22
C LEU A 121 3.74 -1.36 15.72
N GLU A 122 4.87 -1.95 16.14
CA GLU A 122 5.29 -1.90 17.55
C GLU A 122 5.65 -0.48 18.02
N ALA A 123 6.24 0.34 17.13
CA ALA A 123 6.57 1.72 17.44
C ALA A 123 5.31 2.60 17.53
N ASP A 124 4.38 2.47 16.59
CA ASP A 124 3.17 3.30 16.50
C ASP A 124 2.06 2.87 17.47
N PHE A 125 2.11 1.62 17.97
CA PHE A 125 1.17 1.05 18.92
C PHE A 125 1.90 0.38 20.10
N PRO A 126 2.47 1.15 21.05
CA PRO A 126 3.22 0.59 22.18
C PRO A 126 2.43 -0.39 23.06
N ALA A 127 1.10 -0.27 23.05
CA ALA A 127 0.21 -1.13 23.83
C ALA A 127 0.18 -2.59 23.36
N ILE A 128 0.59 -2.89 22.12
CA ILE A 128 0.64 -4.25 21.56
C ILE A 128 2.07 -4.75 21.37
N LYS A 129 3.06 -4.00 21.87
CA LYS A 129 4.47 -4.34 21.71
C LYS A 129 4.76 -5.70 22.38
N GLY A 130 5.36 -6.62 21.64
CA GLY A 130 5.58 -8.01 22.10
C GLY A 130 4.35 -8.92 22.08
N GLU A 131 3.16 -8.43 21.70
CA GLU A 131 1.98 -9.27 21.48
C GLU A 131 1.85 -9.75 20.03
N LEU A 132 2.49 -9.04 19.09
CA LEU A 132 2.49 -9.41 17.69
C LEU A 132 3.36 -10.66 17.47
N PRO A 133 2.88 -11.65 16.69
CA PRO A 133 3.73 -12.76 16.30
C PRO A 133 4.87 -12.24 15.41
N PRO A 134 6.05 -12.88 15.47
CA PRO A 134 7.15 -12.51 14.59
C PRO A 134 6.75 -12.73 13.12
N PRO A 135 7.36 -11.98 12.18
CA PRO A 135 7.18 -12.21 10.75
C PRO A 135 7.44 -13.69 10.37
N PRO A 136 6.71 -14.23 9.39
CA PRO A 136 6.95 -15.58 8.91
C PRO A 136 8.35 -15.71 8.30
N PRO A 137 8.98 -16.90 8.37
CA PRO A 137 10.30 -17.11 7.77
C PRO A 137 10.23 -16.97 6.25
N LEU A 138 11.32 -16.51 5.65
CA LEU A 138 11.46 -16.44 4.21
C LEU A 138 11.49 -17.84 3.59
N GLY A 139 10.93 -17.96 2.39
CA GLY A 139 11.05 -19.15 1.56
C GLY A 139 12.41 -19.22 0.84
N GLY A 140 12.60 -20.25 0.01
CA GLY A 140 13.82 -20.47 -0.77
C GLY A 140 13.82 -19.86 -2.19
N LEU A 141 12.89 -18.94 -2.49
CA LEU A 141 12.80 -18.31 -3.81
C LEU A 141 13.99 -17.37 -4.02
N ASP A 142 14.75 -17.55 -5.10
CA ASP A 142 15.71 -16.56 -5.57
C ASP A 142 14.98 -15.46 -6.36
N LEU A 143 14.89 -14.27 -5.78
CA LEU A 143 14.24 -13.11 -6.39
C LEU A 143 14.92 -12.69 -7.70
N ASN A 144 16.20 -12.98 -7.92
CA ASN A 144 16.87 -12.60 -9.16
C ASN A 144 16.27 -13.28 -10.40
N LEU A 145 15.61 -14.44 -10.23
CA LEU A 145 14.90 -15.13 -11.30
C LEU A 145 13.77 -14.28 -11.91
N VAL A 146 13.25 -13.29 -11.17
CA VAL A 146 12.24 -12.37 -11.68
C VAL A 146 12.78 -11.55 -12.86
N LYS A 147 14.07 -11.19 -12.85
CA LYS A 147 14.72 -10.40 -13.93
C LYS A 147 14.69 -11.12 -15.26
N GLU A 148 14.69 -12.45 -15.23
CA GLU A 148 14.68 -13.32 -16.40
C GLU A 148 13.26 -13.76 -16.80
N SER A 149 12.23 -13.42 -16.02
CA SER A 149 10.88 -13.91 -16.24
C SER A 149 10.16 -13.11 -17.35
N PRO A 150 9.93 -13.71 -18.54
CA PRO A 150 9.34 -13.00 -19.67
C PRO A 150 7.88 -12.63 -19.42
N TYR A 151 7.15 -13.42 -18.63
CA TYR A 151 5.72 -13.26 -18.33
C TYR A 151 5.45 -12.63 -16.96
N PHE A 152 6.46 -12.00 -16.34
CA PHE A 152 6.28 -11.34 -15.05
C PHE A 152 5.27 -10.19 -15.12
N PHE A 153 5.39 -9.35 -16.16
CA PHE A 153 4.39 -8.37 -16.58
C PHE A 153 4.22 -8.53 -18.09
N SER A 154 2.97 -8.65 -18.53
CA SER A 154 2.58 -8.95 -19.92
C SER A 154 1.61 -7.93 -20.47
#